data_AF-A0A371FR55-F1
#
_entry.id   AF-A0A371FR55-F1
#
_cell.length_a   1.000
_cell.length_b   1.000
_cell.length_c   1.000
_cell.angle_alpha   90.00
_cell.angle_beta   90.00
_cell.angle_gamma   90.00
#
_symmetry.space_group_name_H-M   'P 1'
#
loop_
_entity.id
_entity.type
_entity.pdbx_description
1 polymer ?
#
loop_
_entity_poly.entity_id
_entity_poly.type
_entity_poly.pdbx_seq_one_letter_code
_entity_poly.pdbx_strand_id
1 'polypeptide(L)'
;MYHVPPKVFGCVCFVHDVSLSRNKLSTRAIKCVFLGYSRLQKGYKCYSSFTKRHYLSADVTFFEETMFFSTKDDFDSIQQALPILYLRPKRWVLQYVKIHLIHILYPQLTPHRILLHSHLPMILTLVDSLLSERNPGGTPEWLGNFVIAAFIASLLSLTLGYLLSYVHLSGAKKAITLATLVLFSLSLAIVLSGVIPPFSEDTARAVNVVHVVDATGKHDEGQNPISYVSFFSNTPGNLDKEIEQINEGLVCGKDKTVDFVTFSVKYGCWTYNDTANGWSEMDIPTMNVVDDAKGNGRITQVSINTKASIRWALAINTEEIEDFEFKDARNSEELISVDKKSSVGGWHIIQFSGGKSASTLFDLTLYWRSDSTYKSDSPLLKLRTDVDRLTPITERVLKKLPRWCSLFGKSTSPLTLAFLTNLPE
;
A
#
# COMPACT_ATOMS: atom_id res chain seq x y z
N MET A 1 0.99 20.10 -27.12
CA MET A 1 0.26 19.07 -26.34
C MET A 1 -1.18 19.56 -26.23
N TYR A 2 -2.17 18.78 -26.65
CA TYR A 2 -3.56 19.25 -26.62
C TYR A 2 -4.00 19.44 -25.16
N HIS A 3 -4.57 20.61 -24.85
CA HIS A 3 -5.10 20.91 -23.51
C HIS A 3 -6.38 20.08 -23.30
N VAL A 4 -6.27 19.05 -22.46
CA VAL A 4 -7.36 18.15 -22.09
C VAL A 4 -7.38 18.12 -20.55
N PRO A 5 -8.55 18.29 -19.90
CA PRO A 5 -8.61 18.32 -18.45
C PRO A 5 -8.08 17.00 -17.85
N PRO A 6 -7.32 17.07 -16.74
CA PRO A 6 -6.84 15.89 -16.06
C PRO A 6 -7.99 15.07 -15.48
N LYS A 7 -7.83 13.75 -15.49
CA LYS A 7 -8.77 12.71 -15.04
C LYS A 7 -8.01 11.60 -14.30
N VAL A 8 -8.68 10.96 -13.34
CA VAL A 8 -8.10 9.87 -12.51
C VAL A 8 -7.82 8.61 -13.33
N PHE A 9 -6.55 8.18 -13.38
CA PHE A 9 -6.15 6.93 -14.05
C PHE A 9 -6.81 5.69 -13.41
N GLY A 10 -7.27 4.74 -14.23
CA GLY A 10 -7.89 3.50 -13.74
C GLY A 10 -9.36 3.64 -13.31
N CYS A 11 -9.96 4.82 -13.44
CA CYS A 11 -11.40 4.99 -13.19
C CYS A 11 -12.26 4.34 -14.29
N VAL A 12 -13.53 4.08 -13.94
CA VAL A 12 -14.54 3.65 -14.89
C VAL A 12 -14.88 4.81 -15.83
N CYS A 13 -14.90 4.55 -17.14
CA CYS A 13 -15.31 5.52 -18.13
C CYS A 13 -16.21 4.88 -19.19
N PHE A 14 -17.05 5.69 -19.82
CA PHE A 14 -17.95 5.24 -20.88
C PHE A 14 -17.62 5.96 -22.19
N VAL A 15 -17.32 5.16 -23.20
CA VAL A 15 -17.02 5.64 -24.55
C VAL A 15 -18.23 5.44 -25.44
N HIS A 16 -18.55 6.42 -26.28
CA HIS A 16 -19.61 6.30 -27.26
C HIS A 16 -19.20 5.33 -28.39
N ASP A 17 -20.05 4.33 -28.69
CA ASP A 17 -19.81 3.39 -29.79
C ASP A 17 -20.33 3.96 -31.11
N VAL A 18 -19.43 4.22 -32.06
CA VAL A 18 -19.73 4.80 -33.38
C VAL A 18 -19.76 3.72 -34.49
N SER A 19 -19.87 2.44 -34.14
CA SER A 19 -19.93 1.36 -35.14
C SER A 19 -21.16 1.49 -36.06
N LEU A 20 -20.90 1.51 -37.38
CA LEU A 20 -21.87 1.75 -38.46
C LEU A 20 -22.95 0.66 -38.64
N SER A 21 -22.88 -0.46 -37.91
CA SER A 21 -23.74 -1.64 -38.10
C SER A 21 -24.75 -1.85 -36.96
N ARG A 22 -25.50 -0.82 -36.56
CA ARG A 22 -26.36 -0.88 -35.36
C ARG A 22 -27.82 -0.45 -35.57
N ASN A 23 -28.72 -1.23 -34.97
CA ASN A 23 -30.15 -0.93 -34.85
C ASN A 23 -30.40 0.13 -33.76
N LYS A 24 -31.51 0.89 -33.89
CA LYS A 24 -31.91 2.04 -33.04
C LYS A 24 -31.93 1.76 -31.53
N LEU A 25 -32.07 0.49 -31.12
CA LEU A 25 -32.22 0.02 -29.73
C LEU A 25 -30.93 -0.52 -29.09
N SER A 26 -29.79 -0.52 -29.78
CA SER A 26 -28.54 -1.07 -29.22
C SER A 26 -27.83 -0.12 -28.25
N THR A 27 -27.17 -0.68 -27.24
CA THR A 27 -26.46 0.05 -26.17
C THR A 27 -25.40 1.00 -26.73
N ARG A 28 -25.57 2.32 -26.52
CA ARG A 28 -24.75 3.38 -27.13
C ARG A 28 -23.45 3.72 -26.40
N ALA A 29 -23.23 3.12 -25.23
CA ALA A 29 -22.08 3.40 -24.37
C ALA A 29 -21.34 2.11 -24.02
N ILE A 30 -20.02 2.11 -24.17
CA ILE A 30 -19.14 0.99 -23.84
C ILE A 30 -18.43 1.32 -22.53
N LYS A 31 -18.66 0.48 -21.52
CA LYS A 31 -17.92 0.54 -20.26
C LYS A 31 -16.45 0.19 -20.51
N CYS A 32 -15.56 1.09 -20.10
CA CYS A 32 -14.12 1.01 -20.27
C CYS A 32 -13.39 1.41 -18.98
N VAL A 33 -12.09 1.11 -18.93
CA VAL A 33 -11.13 1.67 -17.98
C VAL A 33 -10.34 2.81 -18.65
N PHE A 34 -10.16 3.92 -17.94
CA PHE A 34 -9.32 5.02 -18.42
C PHE A 34 -7.84 4.70 -18.24
N LEU A 35 -7.08 4.70 -19.34
CA LEU A 35 -5.67 4.34 -19.38
C LEU A 35 -4.72 5.54 -19.49
N GLY A 36 -5.22 6.69 -19.94
CA GLY A 36 -4.42 7.91 -20.12
C GLY A 36 -4.72 8.67 -21.39
N TYR A 37 -3.84 9.59 -21.77
CA TYR A 37 -4.05 10.49 -22.90
C TYR A 37 -3.35 9.98 -24.16
N SER A 38 -3.95 10.21 -25.32
CA SER A 38 -3.25 9.94 -26.59
C SER A 38 -2.18 10.99 -26.86
N ARG A 39 -1.01 10.53 -27.32
CA ARG A 39 0.11 11.39 -27.72
C ARG A 39 -0.05 11.91 -29.15
N LEU A 40 -0.83 11.22 -29.98
CA LEU A 40 -0.93 11.47 -31.42
C LEU A 40 -2.16 12.32 -31.81
N GLN A 41 -3.23 12.27 -31.01
CA GLN A 41 -4.48 13.00 -31.28
C GLN A 41 -5.16 13.42 -29.98
N LYS A 42 -6.00 14.47 -30.04
CA LYS A 42 -6.79 14.93 -28.90
C LYS A 42 -7.82 13.86 -28.53
N GLY A 43 -7.59 13.14 -27.44
CA GLY A 43 -8.51 12.11 -26.97
C GLY A 43 -7.94 11.28 -25.83
N TYR A 44 -8.85 10.64 -25.10
CA TYR A 44 -8.58 9.74 -24.00
C TYR A 44 -8.44 8.30 -24.52
N LYS A 45 -7.41 7.60 -24.06
CA LYS A 45 -7.21 6.17 -24.27
C LYS A 45 -8.00 5.40 -23.22
N CYS A 46 -8.92 4.58 -23.69
CA CYS A 46 -9.78 3.75 -22.85
C CYS A 46 -9.66 2.29 -23.32
N TYR A 47 -9.90 1.34 -22.44
CA TYR A 47 -9.92 -0.09 -22.78
C TYR A 47 -11.16 -0.75 -22.23
N SER A 48 -11.84 -1.57 -23.04
CA SER A 48 -12.97 -2.38 -22.55
C SER A 48 -12.53 -3.83 -22.40
N SER A 49 -12.66 -4.39 -21.19
CA SER A 49 -12.43 -5.81 -20.94
C SER A 49 -13.44 -6.70 -21.65
N PHE A 50 -14.67 -6.22 -21.84
CA PHE A 50 -15.76 -6.95 -22.50
C PHE A 50 -15.51 -7.13 -24.00
N THR A 51 -15.17 -6.04 -24.71
CA THR A 51 -14.90 -6.12 -26.16
C THR A 51 -13.44 -6.44 -26.48
N LYS A 52 -12.57 -6.45 -25.48
CA LYS A 52 -11.11 -6.61 -25.57
C LYS A 52 -10.45 -5.65 -26.56
N ARG A 53 -10.98 -4.43 -26.69
CA ARG A 53 -10.50 -3.40 -27.62
C ARG A 53 -10.13 -2.10 -26.92
N HIS A 54 -9.15 -1.41 -27.50
CA HIS A 54 -8.85 -0.02 -27.15
C HIS A 54 -9.75 0.94 -27.90
N TYR A 55 -10.21 1.95 -27.18
CA TYR A 55 -10.98 3.05 -27.73
C TYR A 55 -10.22 4.35 -27.51
N LEU A 56 -10.30 5.22 -28.51
CA LEU A 56 -9.71 6.53 -28.47
C LEU A 56 -10.79 7.54 -28.83
N SER A 57 -11.29 8.25 -27.83
CA SER A 57 -12.37 9.22 -27.97
C SER A 57 -12.07 10.50 -27.20
N ALA A 58 -12.45 11.64 -27.74
CA ALA A 58 -12.44 12.91 -27.03
C ALA A 58 -13.69 13.08 -26.15
N ASP A 59 -14.79 12.41 -26.52
CA ASP A 59 -16.05 12.41 -25.80
C ASP A 59 -16.17 11.12 -24.98
N VAL A 60 -15.91 11.25 -23.68
CA VAL A 60 -15.87 10.16 -22.70
C VAL A 60 -16.50 10.67 -21.40
N THR A 61 -17.44 9.90 -20.87
CA THR A 61 -18.03 10.17 -19.55
C THR A 61 -17.24 9.44 -18.48
N PHE A 62 -16.72 10.15 -17.47
CA PHE A 62 -15.86 9.60 -16.42
C PHE A 62 -16.61 9.47 -15.10
N PHE A 63 -16.42 8.35 -14.41
CA PHE A 63 -16.86 8.11 -13.05
C PHE A 63 -15.61 8.01 -12.17
N GLU A 64 -15.03 9.16 -11.84
CA GLU A 64 -13.72 9.25 -11.16
C GLU A 64 -13.73 8.69 -9.74
N GLU A 65 -14.92 8.63 -9.11
CA GLU A 65 -15.14 8.05 -7.77
C GLU A 65 -15.23 6.52 -7.79
N THR A 66 -15.36 5.91 -8.98
CA THR A 66 -15.47 4.46 -9.13
C THR A 66 -14.23 3.91 -9.81
N MET A 67 -13.44 3.15 -9.07
CA MET A 67 -12.29 2.44 -9.64
C MET A 67 -12.77 1.23 -10.45
N PHE A 68 -12.17 0.96 -11.60
CA PHE A 68 -12.54 -0.21 -12.40
C PHE A 68 -12.18 -1.53 -11.70
N PHE A 69 -11.17 -1.48 -10.82
CA PHE A 69 -10.64 -2.64 -10.09
C PHE A 69 -11.44 -2.92 -8.82
N SER A 70 -12.56 -3.64 -8.95
CA SER A 70 -13.32 -4.11 -7.77
C SER A 70 -13.12 -5.60 -7.49
N THR A 71 -12.56 -6.36 -8.43
CA THR A 71 -12.29 -7.80 -8.29
C THR A 71 -10.90 -8.17 -8.84
N LYS A 72 -10.32 -9.27 -8.33
CA LYS A 72 -8.98 -9.76 -8.72
C LYS A 72 -8.96 -10.29 -10.17
N ASP A 73 -10.09 -10.82 -10.64
CA ASP A 73 -10.25 -11.40 -11.99
C ASP A 73 -10.25 -10.33 -13.10
N ASP A 74 -10.74 -9.11 -12.79
CA ASP A 74 -10.70 -7.97 -13.71
C ASP A 74 -9.28 -7.43 -13.93
N PHE A 75 -8.41 -7.58 -12.94
CA PHE A 75 -7.02 -7.10 -12.98
C PHE A 75 -6.15 -7.90 -13.97
N ASP A 76 -6.29 -9.23 -13.98
CA ASP A 76 -5.52 -10.11 -14.87
C ASP A 76 -5.92 -9.93 -16.34
N SER A 77 -7.20 -9.65 -16.58
CA SER A 77 -7.74 -9.39 -17.92
C SER A 77 -7.24 -8.06 -18.52
N ILE A 78 -7.07 -7.03 -17.70
CA ILE A 78 -6.59 -5.70 -18.12
C ILE A 78 -5.06 -5.65 -18.20
N GLN A 79 -4.33 -6.41 -17.38
CA GLN A 79 -2.86 -6.53 -17.47
C GLN A 79 -2.39 -7.03 -18.83
N GLN A 80 -3.16 -7.89 -19.49
CA GLN A 80 -2.84 -8.39 -20.84
C GLN A 80 -3.07 -7.35 -21.94
N ALA A 81 -3.89 -6.32 -21.66
CA ALA A 81 -4.35 -5.37 -22.64
C ALA A 81 -3.55 -4.08 -22.74
N LEU A 82 -2.72 -3.74 -21.75
CA LEU A 82 -1.90 -2.52 -21.80
C LEU A 82 -0.73 -2.69 -22.81
N PRO A 83 -0.65 -1.91 -23.92
CA PRO A 83 0.48 -1.97 -24.85
C PRO A 83 1.76 -1.31 -24.29
N ILE A 84 1.74 -0.85 -23.05
CA ILE A 84 2.91 -0.29 -22.35
C ILE A 84 2.96 -0.92 -20.97
N LEU A 85 3.77 -1.97 -20.87
CA LEU A 85 4.80 -2.16 -19.86
C LEU A 85 4.75 -1.22 -18.64
N TYR A 86 3.76 -1.40 -17.77
CA TYR A 86 3.94 -1.14 -16.34
C TYR A 86 4.47 -2.42 -15.69
N LEU A 87 5.80 -2.46 -15.59
CA LEU A 87 6.57 -3.15 -14.54
C LEU A 87 6.22 -4.63 -14.27
N ARG A 88 6.20 -5.47 -15.30
CA ARG A 88 6.88 -6.76 -15.16
C ARG A 88 8.35 -6.57 -15.60
N PRO A 89 9.34 -6.85 -14.74
CA PRO A 89 10.76 -6.64 -15.03
C PRO A 89 11.31 -7.58 -16.12
N LYS A 90 10.46 -8.30 -16.85
CA LYS A 90 10.88 -9.34 -17.78
C LYS A 90 11.09 -8.86 -19.22
N ARG A 91 10.38 -7.83 -19.72
CA ARG A 91 10.49 -7.46 -21.15
C ARG A 91 11.57 -6.43 -21.46
N TRP A 92 11.79 -5.41 -20.63
CA TRP A 92 12.93 -4.51 -20.80
C TRP A 92 14.25 -5.26 -20.60
N VAL A 93 14.33 -6.16 -19.61
CA VAL A 93 15.50 -7.01 -19.40
C VAL A 93 15.73 -7.92 -20.61
N LEU A 94 14.70 -8.56 -21.17
CA LEU A 94 14.86 -9.36 -22.40
C LEU A 94 15.21 -8.52 -23.64
N GLN A 95 14.67 -7.31 -23.78
CA GLN A 95 15.01 -6.40 -24.88
C GLN A 95 16.45 -5.88 -24.73
N TYR A 96 16.88 -5.56 -23.52
CA TYR A 96 18.22 -5.09 -23.18
C TYR A 96 19.25 -6.21 -23.28
N VAL A 97 18.88 -7.43 -22.85
CA VAL A 97 19.66 -8.66 -23.07
C VAL A 97 19.71 -8.99 -24.56
N LYS A 98 18.64 -8.82 -25.34
CA LYS A 98 18.68 -8.97 -26.82
C LYS A 98 19.61 -7.95 -27.47
N ILE A 99 19.52 -6.69 -27.07
CA ILE A 99 20.38 -5.60 -27.58
C ILE A 99 21.84 -5.89 -27.20
N HIS A 100 22.11 -6.34 -25.97
CA HIS A 100 23.45 -6.79 -25.55
C HIS A 100 23.90 -8.08 -26.24
N LEU A 101 23.02 -9.05 -26.51
CA LEU A 101 23.35 -10.28 -27.24
C LEU A 101 23.70 -9.96 -28.70
N ILE A 102 22.95 -9.06 -29.33
CA ILE A 102 23.20 -8.56 -30.70
C ILE A 102 24.52 -7.78 -30.73
N HIS A 103 24.84 -7.00 -29.68
CA HIS A 103 26.13 -6.33 -29.54
C HIS A 103 27.32 -7.29 -29.30
N ILE A 104 27.10 -8.41 -28.59
CA ILE A 104 28.09 -9.47 -28.38
C ILE A 104 28.32 -10.27 -29.68
N LEU A 105 27.26 -10.49 -30.48
CA LEU A 105 27.32 -11.22 -31.74
C LEU A 105 27.81 -10.38 -32.93
N TYR A 106 27.64 -9.05 -32.92
CA TYR A 106 28.01 -8.15 -34.02
C TYR A 106 28.65 -6.83 -33.53
N PRO A 107 29.94 -6.84 -33.13
CA PRO A 107 30.63 -5.68 -32.54
C PRO A 107 30.99 -4.55 -33.51
N GLN A 108 30.65 -4.66 -34.80
CA GLN A 108 31.08 -3.74 -35.85
C GLN A 108 30.14 -2.53 -36.08
N LEU A 109 29.04 -2.37 -35.33
CA LEU A 109 27.92 -1.54 -35.79
C LEU A 109 27.50 -0.31 -34.97
N THR A 110 28.06 0.05 -33.79
CA THR A 110 27.77 1.39 -33.21
C THR A 110 28.89 1.96 -32.30
N PRO A 111 29.12 3.30 -32.29
CA PRO A 111 30.28 3.92 -31.63
C PRO A 111 30.12 4.25 -30.13
N HIS A 112 31.27 4.23 -29.45
CA HIS A 112 31.62 4.38 -28.04
C HIS A 112 30.98 5.49 -27.15
N ARG A 113 30.12 6.38 -27.67
CA ARG A 113 29.76 7.62 -26.97
C ARG A 113 28.51 7.56 -26.07
N ILE A 114 27.74 6.46 -26.13
CA ILE A 114 26.46 6.33 -25.43
C ILE A 114 26.63 5.73 -24.02
N LEU A 115 27.74 5.04 -23.73
CA LEU A 115 27.97 4.30 -22.48
C LEU A 115 28.37 5.19 -21.28
N LEU A 116 28.82 6.43 -21.47
CA LEU A 116 29.29 7.26 -20.35
C LEU A 116 28.19 8.18 -19.79
N HIS A 117 27.22 8.56 -20.62
CA HIS A 117 26.22 9.57 -20.25
C HIS A 117 24.97 8.99 -19.55
N SER A 118 24.71 7.68 -19.68
CA SER A 118 23.54 7.00 -19.10
C SER A 118 23.77 6.33 -17.75
N HIS A 119 25.03 6.13 -17.33
CA HIS A 119 25.37 5.33 -16.15
C HIS A 119 25.73 6.15 -14.90
N LEU A 120 26.10 7.44 -15.04
CA LEU A 120 26.47 8.30 -13.91
C LEU A 120 25.33 8.62 -12.93
N PRO A 121 24.11 9.01 -13.36
CA PRO A 121 23.03 9.37 -12.43
C PRO A 121 22.37 8.18 -11.73
N MET A 122 22.62 6.95 -12.20
CA MET A 122 22.05 5.71 -11.65
C MET A 122 22.92 5.10 -10.54
N ILE A 123 24.23 5.36 -10.57
CA ILE A 123 25.17 4.87 -9.55
C ILE A 123 25.00 5.66 -8.24
N LEU A 124 24.65 6.95 -8.32
CA LEU A 124 24.50 7.79 -7.13
C LEU A 124 23.24 7.44 -6.30
N THR A 125 22.16 6.98 -6.95
CA THR A 125 20.90 6.63 -6.27
C THR A 125 20.93 5.23 -5.63
N LEU A 126 21.91 4.38 -5.95
CA LEU A 126 21.98 2.99 -5.46
C LEU A 126 22.85 2.83 -4.21
N VAL A 127 23.88 3.64 -4.02
CA VAL A 127 24.75 3.50 -2.85
C VAL A 127 24.02 3.95 -1.57
N ASP A 128 23.06 4.87 -1.67
CA ASP A 128 22.20 5.33 -0.57
C ASP A 128 21.34 4.21 0.07
N SER A 129 21.14 3.10 -0.65
CA SER A 129 20.29 2.00 -0.21
C SER A 129 21.01 0.89 0.57
N LEU A 130 22.33 0.98 0.72
CA LEU A 130 23.17 -0.12 1.24
C LEU A 130 23.66 0.03 2.67
N LEU A 131 23.36 1.13 3.36
CA LEU A 131 23.74 1.34 4.76
C LEU A 131 22.64 2.08 5.52
N SER A 132 21.68 1.34 6.09
CA SER A 132 21.28 1.57 7.48
C SER A 132 20.43 0.42 8.01
N GLU A 133 20.49 0.24 9.31
CA GLU A 133 20.12 -0.90 10.16
C GLU A 133 18.93 -1.78 9.74
N ARG A 134 19.11 -3.08 10.02
CA ARG A 134 18.07 -4.11 10.05
C ARG A 134 16.81 -3.59 10.73
N ASN A 135 15.75 -3.31 9.96
CA ASN A 135 14.41 -3.15 10.52
C ASN A 135 13.36 -4.03 9.83
N PRO A 136 12.50 -4.73 10.60
CA PRO A 136 11.60 -5.76 10.11
C PRO A 136 10.19 -5.21 9.89
N GLY A 137 9.62 -5.35 8.69
CA GLY A 137 8.24 -4.94 8.47
C GLY A 137 7.77 -5.11 7.04
N GLY A 138 7.23 -6.29 6.73
CA GLY A 138 6.63 -6.61 5.44
C GLY A 138 7.62 -7.16 4.42
N THR A 139 7.13 -7.97 3.48
CA THR A 139 7.93 -8.62 2.43
C THR A 139 8.91 -7.62 1.80
N PRO A 140 10.19 -7.98 1.64
CA PRO A 140 11.20 -6.98 1.40
C PRO A 140 11.08 -6.46 -0.03
N GLU A 141 10.49 -5.28 -0.23
CA GLU A 141 10.75 -4.46 -1.43
C GLU A 141 12.27 -4.17 -1.53
N TRP A 142 12.98 -4.21 -0.38
CA TRP A 142 14.44 -4.28 -0.30
C TRP A 142 15.04 -5.45 -1.09
N LEU A 143 14.39 -6.62 -1.19
CA LEU A 143 14.94 -7.74 -1.96
C LEU A 143 14.97 -7.41 -3.44
N GLY A 144 13.97 -6.67 -3.95
CA GLY A 144 13.98 -6.16 -5.31
C GLY A 144 15.15 -5.21 -5.55
N ASN A 145 15.33 -4.24 -4.66
CA ASN A 145 16.43 -3.27 -4.75
C ASN A 145 17.81 -3.92 -4.54
N PHE A 146 17.93 -4.87 -3.63
CA PHE A 146 19.14 -5.66 -3.39
C PHE A 146 19.47 -6.55 -4.59
N VAL A 147 18.47 -7.21 -5.19
CA VAL A 147 18.65 -8.02 -6.41
C VAL A 147 19.05 -7.13 -7.58
N ILE A 148 18.47 -5.93 -7.71
CA ILE A 148 18.86 -4.95 -8.74
C ILE A 148 20.28 -4.43 -8.48
N ALA A 149 20.63 -4.09 -7.24
CA ALA A 149 21.97 -3.64 -6.86
C ALA A 149 23.02 -4.73 -7.07
N ALA A 150 22.74 -5.97 -6.68
CA ALA A 150 23.60 -7.13 -6.92
C ALA A 150 23.72 -7.45 -8.42
N PHE A 151 22.64 -7.30 -9.19
CA PHE A 151 22.65 -7.46 -10.64
C PHE A 151 23.47 -6.35 -11.32
N ILE A 152 23.35 -5.10 -10.87
CA ILE A 152 24.14 -3.97 -11.38
C ILE A 152 25.60 -4.12 -10.97
N ALA A 153 25.90 -4.51 -9.73
CA ALA A 153 27.26 -4.81 -9.28
C ALA A 153 27.86 -5.99 -10.06
N SER A 154 27.06 -7.02 -10.37
CA SER A 154 27.47 -8.13 -11.23
C SER A 154 27.69 -7.67 -12.68
N LEU A 155 26.87 -6.76 -13.22
CA LEU A 155 27.09 -6.19 -14.55
C LEU A 155 28.33 -5.30 -14.58
N LEU A 156 28.56 -4.49 -13.54
CA LEU A 156 29.76 -3.66 -13.39
C LEU A 156 31.01 -4.55 -13.21
N SER A 157 30.92 -5.66 -12.49
CA SER A 157 32.03 -6.60 -12.34
C SER A 157 32.29 -7.42 -13.61
N LEU A 158 31.25 -7.82 -14.34
CA LEU A 158 31.37 -8.50 -15.64
C LEU A 158 31.88 -7.55 -16.74
N THR A 159 31.47 -6.29 -16.74
CA THR A 159 32.03 -5.26 -17.65
C THR A 159 33.47 -4.92 -17.28
N LEU A 160 33.83 -4.93 -16.00
CA LEU A 160 35.22 -4.87 -15.56
C LEU A 160 36.01 -6.14 -15.94
N GLY A 161 35.36 -7.31 -15.94
CA GLY A 161 35.88 -8.57 -16.48
C GLY A 161 36.15 -8.51 -17.99
N TYR A 162 35.31 -7.79 -18.75
CA TYR A 162 35.52 -7.51 -20.18
C TYR A 162 36.69 -6.54 -20.42
N LEU A 163 36.86 -5.55 -19.54
CA LEU A 163 38.08 -4.74 -19.46
C LEU A 163 39.31 -5.58 -19.03
N LEU A 164 39.10 -6.65 -18.26
CA LEU A 164 40.13 -7.60 -17.85
C LEU A 164 40.68 -8.43 -19.02
N SER A 165 39.89 -8.62 -20.08
CA SER A 165 40.32 -9.20 -21.37
C SER A 165 41.33 -8.29 -22.10
N TYR A 166 41.13 -6.97 -22.02
CA TYR A 166 42.05 -5.95 -22.56
C TYR A 166 43.32 -5.77 -21.71
N VAL A 167 43.28 -6.28 -20.48
CA VAL A 167 44.34 -6.21 -19.48
C VAL A 167 45.51 -7.13 -19.84
N HIS A 168 45.41 -8.02 -20.83
CA HIS A 168 46.58 -8.70 -21.40
C HIS A 168 47.66 -7.75 -21.98
N LEU A 169 47.35 -6.47 -22.22
CA LEU A 169 48.35 -5.41 -22.38
C LEU A 169 48.96 -5.05 -21.00
N SER A 170 50.04 -5.76 -20.66
CA SER A 170 50.78 -5.89 -19.38
C SER A 170 50.96 -4.65 -18.46
N GLY A 171 50.79 -3.41 -18.91
CA GLY A 171 51.17 -2.22 -18.13
C GLY A 171 50.14 -1.67 -17.15
N ALA A 172 48.83 -1.78 -17.44
CA ALA A 172 47.82 -0.96 -16.77
C ALA A 172 47.01 -1.67 -15.66
N LYS A 173 47.23 -2.97 -15.43
CA LYS A 173 46.40 -3.79 -14.52
C LYS A 173 46.30 -3.21 -13.11
N LYS A 174 47.45 -2.92 -12.50
CA LYS A 174 47.56 -2.43 -11.12
C LYS A 174 46.90 -1.06 -10.94
N ALA A 175 47.05 -0.18 -11.93
CA ALA A 175 46.48 1.17 -11.89
C ALA A 175 44.94 1.14 -11.96
N ILE A 176 44.38 0.30 -12.84
CA ILE A 176 42.92 0.15 -12.96
C ILE A 176 42.33 -0.45 -11.69
N THR A 177 42.94 -1.51 -11.13
CA THR A 177 42.47 -2.12 -9.88
C THR A 177 42.56 -1.18 -8.69
N LEU A 178 43.60 -0.34 -8.63
CA LEU A 178 43.74 0.65 -7.57
C LEU A 178 42.71 1.78 -7.72
N ALA A 179 42.49 2.26 -8.95
CA ALA A 179 41.50 3.29 -9.23
C ALA A 179 40.08 2.83 -8.89
N THR A 180 39.71 1.59 -9.21
CA THR A 180 38.39 1.05 -8.85
C THR A 180 38.23 0.87 -7.34
N LEU A 181 39.27 0.40 -6.63
CA LEU A 181 39.26 0.28 -5.18
C LEU A 181 39.11 1.66 -4.51
N VAL A 182 39.83 2.67 -5.00
CA VAL A 182 39.75 4.04 -4.48
C VAL A 182 38.36 4.64 -4.74
N LEU A 183 37.82 4.49 -5.95
CA LEU A 183 36.47 4.96 -6.28
C LEU A 183 35.39 4.27 -5.44
N PHE A 184 35.50 2.95 -5.23
CA PHE A 184 34.60 2.19 -4.36
C PHE A 184 34.71 2.63 -2.89
N SER A 185 35.93 2.84 -2.40
CA SER A 185 36.16 3.30 -1.02
C SER A 185 35.63 4.71 -0.80
N LEU A 186 35.81 5.59 -1.79
CA LEU A 186 35.30 6.97 -1.76
C LEU A 186 33.77 6.99 -1.82
N SER A 187 33.14 6.19 -2.70
CA SER A 187 31.69 6.10 -2.76
C SER A 187 31.10 5.52 -1.48
N LEU A 188 31.72 4.49 -0.91
CA LEU A 188 31.34 3.91 0.38
C LEU A 188 31.47 4.94 1.52
N ALA A 189 32.55 5.73 1.54
CA ALA A 189 32.76 6.78 2.54
C ALA A 189 31.72 7.91 2.43
N ILE A 190 31.36 8.34 1.21
CA ILE A 190 30.33 9.35 0.98
C ILE A 190 28.96 8.88 1.49
N VAL A 191 28.64 7.61 1.30
CA VAL A 191 27.38 7.04 1.80
C VAL A 191 27.39 6.81 3.31
N LEU A 192 28.48 6.27 3.85
CA LEU A 192 28.65 6.11 5.29
C LEU A 192 28.60 7.44 6.05
N SER A 193 29.04 8.52 5.41
CA SER A 193 28.99 9.87 5.99
C SER A 193 27.62 10.53 5.89
N GLY A 194 26.64 9.92 5.18
CA GLY A 194 25.26 10.43 5.10
C GLY A 194 25.16 11.84 4.49
N VAL A 195 26.14 12.22 3.66
CA VAL A 195 26.22 13.57 3.05
C VAL A 195 25.04 13.83 2.10
N ILE A 196 24.53 12.76 1.48
CA ILE A 196 23.29 12.80 0.70
C ILE A 196 22.20 12.20 1.60
N PRO A 197 21.16 12.96 1.99
CA PRO A 197 20.08 12.41 2.76
C PRO A 197 19.24 11.48 1.88
N PRO A 198 18.81 10.32 2.40
CA PRO A 198 18.00 9.36 1.64
C PRO A 198 16.62 9.92 1.25
N PHE A 199 16.15 10.94 1.98
CA PHE A 199 14.89 11.63 1.72
C PHE A 199 15.13 13.11 1.52
N SER A 200 14.46 13.67 0.51
CA SER A 200 14.51 15.08 0.13
C SER A 200 13.09 15.57 -0.17
N GLU A 201 12.93 16.87 -0.47
CA GLU A 201 11.62 17.40 -0.89
C GLU A 201 11.13 16.73 -2.19
N ASP A 202 12.04 16.31 -3.07
CA ASP A 202 11.74 15.59 -4.32
C ASP A 202 11.57 14.07 -4.11
N THR A 203 12.13 13.53 -3.01
CA THR A 203 12.06 12.12 -2.62
C THR A 203 11.50 11.97 -1.21
N ALA A 204 10.18 12.22 -1.08
CA ALA A 204 9.54 12.25 0.23
C ALA A 204 9.40 10.85 0.86
N ARG A 205 9.58 10.79 2.19
CA ARG A 205 9.29 9.63 3.03
C ARG A 205 7.80 9.54 3.31
N ALA A 206 7.21 8.39 3.00
CA ALA A 206 5.83 8.08 3.35
C ALA A 206 5.68 7.83 4.85
N VAL A 207 4.88 8.63 5.55
CA VAL A 207 4.61 8.49 6.99
C VAL A 207 3.10 8.46 7.26
N ASN A 208 2.71 7.83 8.36
CA ASN A 208 1.34 7.82 8.89
C ASN A 208 1.34 8.44 10.28
N VAL A 209 0.34 9.28 10.53
CA VAL A 209 0.03 9.82 11.86
C VAL A 209 -1.42 9.47 12.14
N VAL A 210 -1.66 8.66 13.17
CA VAL A 210 -3.00 8.24 13.57
C VAL A 210 -3.14 8.41 15.08
N HIS A 211 -4.12 9.19 15.51
CA HIS A 211 -4.58 9.19 16.89
C HIS A 211 -5.45 7.96 17.12
N VAL A 212 -4.98 7.07 17.99
CA VAL A 212 -5.63 5.82 18.34
C VAL A 212 -6.28 5.95 19.71
N VAL A 213 -7.55 5.56 19.79
CA VAL A 213 -8.26 5.33 21.03
C VAL A 213 -8.52 3.84 21.14
N ASP A 214 -7.80 3.17 22.02
CA ASP A 214 -7.87 1.74 22.24
C ASP A 214 -8.82 1.42 23.40
N ALA A 215 -9.92 0.75 23.08
CA ALA A 215 -10.96 0.33 24.01
C ALA A 215 -11.01 -1.20 24.21
N THR A 216 -9.98 -1.94 23.77
CA THR A 216 -9.94 -3.41 23.78
C THR A 216 -9.95 -4.07 25.18
N GLY A 217 -9.90 -3.29 26.26
CA GLY A 217 -9.96 -3.78 27.65
C GLY A 217 -11.27 -3.50 28.39
N LYS A 218 -12.28 -2.89 27.75
CA LYS A 218 -13.45 -2.33 28.44
C LYS A 218 -14.52 -3.35 28.84
N HIS A 219 -14.33 -4.64 28.59
CA HIS A 219 -15.43 -5.60 28.71
C HIS A 219 -15.83 -5.99 30.14
N ASP A 220 -14.92 -6.01 31.13
CA ASP A 220 -15.27 -6.42 32.51
C ASP A 220 -14.57 -5.68 33.67
N GLU A 221 -13.45 -4.96 33.45
CA GLU A 221 -12.61 -4.46 34.57
C GLU A 221 -12.66 -2.95 34.85
N GLY A 222 -13.53 -2.18 34.20
CA GLY A 222 -13.61 -0.72 34.45
C GLY A 222 -12.33 0.05 34.12
N GLN A 223 -11.45 -0.50 33.28
CA GLN A 223 -10.27 0.20 32.79
C GLN A 223 -10.65 1.27 31.77
N ASN A 224 -10.06 2.47 31.93
CA ASN A 224 -10.27 3.57 31.00
C ASN A 224 -9.59 3.27 29.65
N PRO A 225 -10.20 3.69 28.52
CA PRO A 225 -9.60 3.52 27.20
C PRO A 225 -8.23 4.22 27.12
N ILE A 226 -7.28 3.57 26.46
CA ILE A 226 -5.92 4.10 26.30
C ILE A 226 -5.88 4.91 25.01
N SER A 227 -5.49 6.18 25.11
CA SER A 227 -5.44 7.10 23.97
C SER A 227 -4.01 7.55 23.71
N TYR A 228 -3.53 7.36 22.48
CA TYR A 228 -2.17 7.67 22.07
C TYR A 228 -2.10 8.05 20.59
N VAL A 229 -1.10 8.84 20.20
CA VAL A 229 -0.80 9.10 18.79
C VAL A 229 0.28 8.14 18.33
N SER A 230 -0.02 7.39 17.28
CA SER A 230 0.88 6.48 16.61
C SER A 230 1.47 7.15 15.36
N PHE A 231 2.80 7.27 15.33
CA PHE A 231 3.58 7.72 14.19
C PHE A 231 4.40 6.55 13.63
N PHE A 232 4.18 6.19 12.38
CA PHE A 232 4.88 5.04 11.79
C PHE A 232 5.07 5.18 10.28
N SER A 233 5.99 4.40 9.73
CA SER A 233 6.27 4.35 8.31
C SER A 233 6.45 2.91 7.84
N ASN A 234 6.05 2.64 6.60
CA ASN A 234 6.34 1.37 5.93
C ASN A 234 7.70 1.41 5.23
N THR A 235 8.36 2.57 5.18
CA THR A 235 9.71 2.72 4.63
C THR A 235 10.74 2.23 5.64
N PRO A 236 11.82 1.56 5.20
CA PRO A 236 12.91 1.16 6.08
C PRO A 236 13.57 2.35 6.79
N GLY A 237 14.22 2.07 7.93
CA GLY A 237 14.95 3.06 8.73
C GLY A 237 14.23 3.45 10.03
N ASN A 238 14.99 4.07 10.95
CA ASN A 238 14.46 4.67 12.17
C ASN A 238 13.69 5.97 11.87
N LEU A 239 12.94 6.47 12.85
CA LEU A 239 12.14 7.71 12.73
C LEU A 239 12.68 8.84 13.63
N ASP A 240 13.90 8.67 14.15
CA ASP A 240 14.45 9.54 15.20
C ASP A 240 14.64 10.98 14.70
N LYS A 241 15.10 11.17 13.46
CA LYS A 241 15.28 12.50 12.85
C LYS A 241 13.96 13.25 12.70
N GLU A 242 12.91 12.55 12.26
CA GLU A 242 11.57 13.12 12.12
C GLU A 242 11.02 13.54 13.48
N ILE A 243 11.23 12.72 14.51
CA ILE A 243 10.70 12.96 15.84
C ILE A 243 11.43 14.05 16.60
N GLU A 244 12.74 14.15 16.43
CA GLU A 244 13.54 15.26 16.96
C GLU A 244 13.01 16.61 16.46
N GLN A 245 12.60 16.68 15.18
CA GLN A 245 11.99 17.88 14.61
C GLN A 245 10.56 18.12 15.08
N ILE A 246 9.73 17.07 15.18
CA ILE A 246 8.34 17.19 15.64
C ILE A 246 8.30 17.65 17.11
N ASN A 247 9.16 17.09 17.96
CA ASN A 247 9.30 17.45 19.37
C ASN A 247 7.95 17.51 20.14
N GLU A 248 7.16 16.43 20.06
CA GLU A 248 5.86 16.26 20.75
C GLU A 248 5.88 15.04 21.71
N GLY A 249 7.07 14.65 22.19
CA GLY A 249 7.24 13.54 23.14
C GLY A 249 6.99 12.15 22.55
N LEU A 250 7.18 11.99 21.23
CA LEU A 250 7.09 10.69 20.56
C LEU A 250 8.29 9.81 20.97
N VAL A 251 8.01 8.58 21.41
CA VAL A 251 9.03 7.59 21.77
C VAL A 251 8.92 6.40 20.83
N CYS A 252 9.99 6.09 20.10
CA CYS A 252 10.05 4.96 19.18
C CYS A 252 10.41 3.65 19.85
N GLY A 253 9.79 2.57 19.38
CA GLY A 253 10.10 1.23 19.86
C GLY A 253 9.58 0.14 18.94
N LYS A 254 10.15 -1.05 19.08
CA LYS A 254 9.64 -2.29 18.46
C LYS A 254 8.59 -2.98 19.32
N ASP A 255 8.57 -2.65 20.61
CA ASP A 255 7.53 -3.04 21.57
C ASP A 255 6.21 -2.28 21.34
N LYS A 256 6.25 -1.20 20.56
CA LYS A 256 5.10 -0.33 20.23
C LYS A 256 4.31 -0.87 19.05
N THR A 257 3.87 -2.12 19.15
CA THR A 257 3.11 -2.78 18.08
C THR A 257 1.62 -2.46 18.16
N VAL A 258 1.05 -1.92 17.09
CA VAL A 258 -0.41 -1.72 16.95
C VAL A 258 -0.91 -2.56 15.81
N ASP A 259 -2.02 -3.26 16.05
CA ASP A 259 -2.77 -3.94 15.01
C ASP A 259 -3.92 -3.05 14.52
N PHE A 260 -3.77 -2.44 13.35
CA PHE A 260 -4.80 -1.61 12.72
C PHE A 260 -5.84 -2.45 11.94
N VAL A 261 -6.19 -3.60 12.54
CA VAL A 261 -7.10 -4.67 12.09
C VAL A 261 -6.55 -5.49 10.92
N THR A 262 -5.47 -6.18 11.25
CA THR A 262 -4.59 -7.06 10.47
C THR A 262 -3.61 -6.36 9.52
N PHE A 263 -3.37 -5.07 9.73
CA PHE A 263 -2.10 -4.43 9.39
C PHE A 263 -1.35 -4.13 10.68
N SER A 264 -0.35 -4.94 11.00
CA SER A 264 0.45 -4.77 12.21
C SER A 264 1.67 -3.89 11.96
N VAL A 265 1.73 -2.79 12.69
CA VAL A 265 2.90 -1.92 12.76
C VAL A 265 3.92 -2.56 13.70
N LYS A 266 5.08 -2.96 13.18
CA LYS A 266 6.16 -3.60 13.98
C LYS A 266 7.14 -2.62 14.60
N TYR A 267 7.24 -1.43 14.03
CA TYR A 267 8.08 -0.35 14.53
C TYR A 267 7.30 0.94 14.32
N GLY A 268 7.14 1.69 15.40
CA GLY A 268 6.40 2.94 15.43
C GLY A 268 6.76 3.72 16.67
N CYS A 269 6.30 4.96 16.72
CA CYS A 269 6.61 5.89 17.78
C CYS A 269 5.32 6.44 18.36
N TRP A 270 5.18 6.39 19.67
CA TRP A 270 3.95 6.74 20.36
C TRP A 270 4.15 7.95 21.26
N THR A 271 3.10 8.76 21.41
CA THR A 271 3.00 9.79 22.45
C THR A 271 1.63 9.70 23.12
N TYR A 272 1.63 9.88 24.43
CA TYR A 272 0.43 9.96 25.28
C TYR A 272 0.12 11.40 25.70
N ASN A 273 0.88 12.37 25.19
CA ASN A 273 0.77 13.75 25.61
C ASN A 273 -0.45 14.43 24.97
N ASP A 274 -1.33 15.03 25.78
CA ASP A 274 -2.52 15.75 25.32
C ASP A 274 -3.44 14.93 24.40
N THR A 275 -3.57 13.62 24.68
CA THR A 275 -4.37 12.69 23.87
C THR A 275 -5.82 12.55 24.37
N ALA A 276 -6.12 13.00 25.58
CA ALA A 276 -7.49 13.02 26.13
C ALA A 276 -8.46 13.97 25.40
N ASN A 277 -7.94 14.87 24.55
CA ASN A 277 -8.72 15.89 23.85
C ASN A 277 -9.01 15.49 22.40
N GLY A 278 -10.19 15.88 21.90
CA GLY A 278 -10.59 15.71 20.49
C GLY A 278 -11.47 14.48 20.20
N TRP A 279 -11.80 13.68 21.20
CA TRP A 279 -12.74 12.56 21.12
C TRP A 279 -13.57 12.46 22.40
N SER A 280 -14.69 11.75 22.35
CA SER A 280 -15.57 11.47 23.49
C SER A 280 -15.80 9.97 23.64
N GLU A 281 -16.07 9.50 24.86
CA GLU A 281 -16.43 8.09 25.08
C GLU A 281 -17.68 7.66 24.29
N MET A 282 -18.58 8.60 23.97
CA MET A 282 -19.74 8.31 23.13
C MET A 282 -19.37 8.01 21.67
N ASP A 283 -18.19 8.42 21.23
CA ASP A 283 -17.67 8.17 19.88
C ASP A 283 -17.09 6.74 19.75
N ILE A 284 -16.84 6.04 20.87
CA ILE A 284 -16.26 4.69 20.86
C ILE A 284 -17.29 3.70 20.30
N PRO A 285 -16.92 2.90 19.28
CA PRO A 285 -17.80 1.87 18.74
C PRO A 285 -18.06 0.76 19.76
N THR A 286 -19.25 0.17 19.71
CA THR A 286 -19.67 -0.87 20.64
C THR A 286 -19.97 -2.16 19.90
N MET A 287 -19.54 -3.29 20.45
CA MET A 287 -19.89 -4.64 19.99
C MET A 287 -20.49 -5.39 21.17
N ASN A 288 -21.77 -5.72 21.07
CA ASN A 288 -22.49 -6.37 22.16
C ASN A 288 -23.02 -7.73 21.69
N VAL A 289 -22.81 -8.77 22.48
CA VAL A 289 -23.46 -10.06 22.27
C VAL A 289 -24.94 -9.92 22.65
N VAL A 290 -25.82 -10.14 21.68
CA VAL A 290 -27.27 -10.07 21.84
C VAL A 290 -27.83 -11.42 22.27
N ASP A 291 -27.33 -12.50 21.66
CA ASP A 291 -27.72 -13.88 21.96
C ASP A 291 -26.53 -14.82 21.75
N ASP A 292 -26.43 -15.86 22.57
CA ASP A 292 -25.41 -16.92 22.45
C ASP A 292 -26.05 -18.29 22.70
N ALA A 293 -26.56 -18.91 21.63
CA ALA A 293 -27.27 -20.17 21.68
C ALA A 293 -26.28 -21.35 21.62
N LYS A 294 -26.07 -22.01 22.76
CA LYS A 294 -25.20 -23.19 22.90
C LYS A 294 -26.00 -24.48 22.70
N GLY A 295 -26.32 -24.80 21.44
CA GLY A 295 -27.06 -26.01 21.03
C GLY A 295 -26.23 -26.97 20.16
N ASN A 296 -26.88 -27.72 19.26
CA ASN A 296 -26.21 -28.49 18.19
C ASN A 296 -25.62 -27.51 17.16
N GLY A 297 -24.44 -26.98 17.48
CA GLY A 297 -23.81 -25.84 16.81
C GLY A 297 -24.03 -24.57 17.64
N ARG A 298 -22.95 -23.97 18.14
CA ARG A 298 -23.01 -22.67 18.86
C ARG A 298 -23.26 -21.58 17.82
N ILE A 299 -24.22 -20.72 18.08
CA ILE A 299 -24.53 -19.55 17.26
C ILE A 299 -24.52 -18.32 18.16
N THR A 300 -23.75 -17.31 17.78
CA THR A 300 -23.65 -16.06 18.54
C THR A 300 -24.10 -14.89 17.66
N GLN A 301 -25.03 -14.09 18.15
CA GLN A 301 -25.48 -12.87 17.51
C GLN A 301 -24.82 -11.67 18.18
N VAL A 302 -24.16 -10.84 17.38
CA VAL A 302 -23.43 -9.66 17.82
C VAL A 302 -24.00 -8.43 17.12
N SER A 303 -24.39 -7.43 17.90
CA SER A 303 -24.77 -6.11 17.38
C SER A 303 -23.56 -5.18 17.41
N ILE A 304 -23.23 -4.61 16.26
CA ILE A 304 -22.10 -3.71 16.06
C ILE A 304 -22.62 -2.31 15.76
N ASN A 305 -22.23 -1.34 16.60
CA ASN A 305 -22.53 0.08 16.39
C ASN A 305 -21.23 0.86 16.18
N THR A 306 -21.01 1.36 14.95
CA THR A 306 -19.82 2.13 14.57
C THR A 306 -19.94 3.62 14.91
N LYS A 307 -21.01 4.02 15.59
CA LYS A 307 -21.30 5.39 16.02
C LYS A 307 -21.32 6.37 14.84
N ALA A 308 -20.37 7.30 14.80
CA ALA A 308 -20.25 8.31 13.76
C ALA A 308 -19.41 7.83 12.56
N SER A 309 -18.79 6.65 12.64
CA SER A 309 -17.89 6.17 11.60
C SER A 309 -18.64 5.45 10.48
N ILE A 310 -18.42 5.94 9.26
CA ILE A 310 -18.89 5.34 7.99
C ILE A 310 -17.79 4.53 7.28
N ARG A 311 -16.61 4.40 7.91
CA ARG A 311 -15.44 3.70 7.39
C ARG A 311 -14.81 2.83 8.46
N TRP A 312 -14.79 1.54 8.24
CA TRP A 312 -14.34 0.60 9.25
C TRP A 312 -13.76 -0.67 8.65
N ALA A 313 -12.95 -1.35 9.44
CA ALA A 313 -12.41 -2.67 9.14
C ALA A 313 -12.74 -3.61 10.29
N LEU A 314 -13.32 -4.77 9.96
CA LEU A 314 -13.66 -5.84 10.90
C LEU A 314 -12.84 -7.08 10.54
N ALA A 315 -12.15 -7.66 11.51
CA ALA A 315 -11.51 -8.95 11.37
C ALA A 315 -12.24 -10.00 12.22
N ILE A 316 -12.58 -11.11 11.59
CA ILE A 316 -13.25 -12.26 12.19
C ILE A 316 -12.25 -13.41 12.28
N ASN A 317 -12.13 -14.00 13.47
CA ASN A 317 -11.24 -15.14 13.69
C ASN A 317 -11.80 -16.41 13.01
N THR A 318 -11.17 -16.84 11.92
CA THR A 318 -11.56 -18.03 11.15
C THR A 318 -11.02 -19.34 11.73
N GLU A 319 -10.22 -19.28 12.80
CA GLU A 319 -9.81 -20.47 13.54
C GLU A 319 -10.98 -21.00 14.38
N GLU A 320 -11.78 -20.11 14.94
CA GLU A 320 -12.95 -20.43 15.79
C GLU A 320 -14.28 -20.39 15.01
N ILE A 321 -14.43 -19.43 14.10
CA ILE A 321 -15.65 -19.22 13.33
C ILE A 321 -15.58 -19.96 12.00
N GLU A 322 -16.55 -20.82 11.75
CA GLU A 322 -16.71 -21.55 10.48
C GLU A 322 -17.44 -20.69 9.44
N ASP A 323 -18.51 -20.02 9.88
CA ASP A 323 -19.33 -19.18 9.02
C ASP A 323 -19.84 -17.93 9.73
N PHE A 324 -20.23 -16.92 8.96
CA PHE A 324 -20.87 -15.72 9.49
C PHE A 324 -21.84 -15.11 8.48
N GLU A 325 -22.87 -14.46 8.99
CA GLU A 325 -23.82 -13.67 8.21
C GLU A 325 -23.74 -12.22 8.67
N PHE A 326 -23.64 -11.27 7.73
CA PHE A 326 -23.48 -9.86 8.05
C PHE A 326 -24.54 -9.00 7.36
N LYS A 327 -25.39 -8.37 8.18
CA LYS A 327 -26.56 -7.60 7.74
C LYS A 327 -26.51 -6.18 8.28
N ASP A 328 -27.06 -5.25 7.52
CA ASP A 328 -27.42 -3.94 8.05
C ASP A 328 -28.70 -4.06 8.87
N ALA A 329 -28.62 -3.63 10.13
CA ALA A 329 -29.70 -3.78 11.11
C ALA A 329 -30.96 -2.97 10.74
N ARG A 330 -30.86 -1.96 9.86
CA ARG A 330 -31.99 -1.10 9.50
C ARG A 330 -32.80 -1.58 8.31
N ASN A 331 -32.18 -2.21 7.32
CA ASN A 331 -32.83 -2.63 6.07
C ASN A 331 -32.75 -4.14 5.84
N SER A 332 -32.05 -4.89 6.71
CA SER A 332 -31.82 -6.33 6.59
C SER A 332 -31.17 -6.73 5.26
N GLU A 333 -30.52 -5.80 4.57
CA GLU A 333 -29.78 -6.10 3.35
C GLU A 333 -28.50 -6.87 3.72
N GLU A 334 -28.32 -8.02 3.08
CA GLU A 334 -27.10 -8.83 3.23
C GLU A 334 -25.95 -8.11 2.52
N LEU A 335 -24.98 -7.61 3.30
CA LEU A 335 -23.86 -6.84 2.75
C LEU A 335 -22.76 -7.73 2.17
N ILE A 336 -22.72 -9.00 2.58
CA ILE A 336 -21.74 -9.99 2.14
C ILE A 336 -22.45 -11.33 2.00
N SER A 337 -22.67 -11.78 0.76
CA SER A 337 -23.21 -13.10 0.48
C SER A 337 -22.15 -14.19 0.72
N VAL A 338 -22.59 -15.30 1.30
CA VAL A 338 -21.87 -16.49 1.84
C VAL A 338 -20.69 -17.08 1.04
N ASP A 339 -20.34 -16.63 -0.17
CA ASP A 339 -19.40 -17.35 -1.03
C ASP A 339 -18.04 -16.70 -1.30
N LYS A 340 -17.01 -17.54 -1.05
CA LYS A 340 -15.54 -17.35 -1.19
C LYS A 340 -14.87 -16.50 -0.11
N LYS A 341 -14.75 -17.10 1.07
CA LYS A 341 -13.92 -16.63 2.18
C LYS A 341 -12.44 -16.75 1.84
N SER A 342 -11.74 -15.64 1.62
CA SER A 342 -10.28 -15.62 1.67
C SER A 342 -9.84 -15.42 3.11
N SER A 343 -9.13 -16.38 3.69
CA SER A 343 -8.44 -16.22 4.97
C SER A 343 -6.97 -15.89 4.70
N VAL A 344 -6.45 -14.85 5.37
CA VAL A 344 -5.02 -14.54 5.37
C VAL A 344 -4.56 -14.61 6.82
N GLY A 345 -3.85 -15.68 7.17
CA GLY A 345 -3.27 -15.85 8.52
C GLY A 345 -4.30 -16.01 9.65
N GLY A 346 -5.36 -16.79 9.43
CA GLY A 346 -6.38 -17.09 10.46
C GLY A 346 -7.48 -16.05 10.60
N TRP A 347 -7.41 -14.92 9.89
CA TRP A 347 -8.41 -13.85 9.93
C TRP A 347 -9.12 -13.67 8.59
N HIS A 348 -10.42 -13.39 8.64
CA HIS A 348 -11.18 -12.85 7.52
C HIS A 348 -11.45 -11.37 7.75
N ILE A 349 -11.10 -10.53 6.78
CA ILE A 349 -11.11 -9.07 6.92
C ILE A 349 -12.19 -8.49 6.02
N ILE A 350 -13.10 -7.74 6.62
CA ILE A 350 -14.15 -6.99 5.95
C ILE A 350 -13.77 -5.52 6.02
N GLN A 351 -13.73 -4.85 4.88
CA GLN A 351 -13.52 -3.40 4.80
C GLN A 351 -14.78 -2.75 4.25
N PHE A 352 -15.28 -1.76 4.98
CA PHE A 352 -16.47 -1.01 4.60
C PHE A 352 -16.12 0.46 4.47
N SER A 353 -16.55 1.08 3.37
CA SER A 353 -16.48 2.52 3.17
C SER A 353 -17.78 2.99 2.55
N GLY A 354 -18.65 3.53 3.40
CA GLY A 354 -19.94 4.06 2.99
C GLY A 354 -19.93 5.54 2.65
N GLY A 355 -20.99 5.99 1.96
CA GLY A 355 -21.27 7.42 1.75
C GLY A 355 -21.90 8.09 2.98
N LYS A 356 -22.36 9.34 2.84
CA LYS A 356 -22.94 10.14 3.94
C LYS A 356 -24.17 9.52 4.62
N SER A 357 -24.89 8.66 3.91
CA SER A 357 -26.11 7.97 4.40
C SER A 357 -25.87 6.49 4.70
N ALA A 358 -24.61 6.08 4.84
CA ALA A 358 -24.28 4.69 5.13
C ALA A 358 -24.77 4.27 6.52
N SER A 359 -25.05 2.99 6.67
CA SER A 359 -25.44 2.47 7.97
C SER A 359 -24.28 2.44 8.95
N THR A 360 -24.61 2.52 10.22
CA THR A 360 -23.69 2.53 11.36
C THR A 360 -24.07 1.48 12.39
N LEU A 361 -25.14 0.73 12.13
CA LEU A 361 -25.63 -0.36 12.98
C LEU A 361 -25.72 -1.61 12.13
N PHE A 362 -25.06 -2.67 12.57
CA PHE A 362 -24.94 -3.91 11.84
C PHE A 362 -25.19 -5.10 12.78
N ASP A 363 -25.80 -6.13 12.22
CA ASP A 363 -26.02 -7.39 12.91
C ASP A 363 -25.13 -8.46 12.29
N LEU A 364 -24.33 -9.10 13.14
CA LEU A 364 -23.39 -10.14 12.77
C LEU A 364 -23.80 -11.44 13.46
N THR A 365 -24.12 -12.46 12.68
CA THR A 365 -24.37 -13.81 13.18
C THR A 365 -23.13 -14.65 12.95
N LEU A 366 -22.60 -15.28 13.99
CA LEU A 366 -21.42 -16.13 13.96
C LEU A 366 -21.83 -17.60 14.15
N TYR A 367 -21.32 -18.46 13.28
CA TYR A 367 -21.48 -19.91 13.34
C TYR A 367 -20.14 -20.54 13.73
N TRP A 368 -20.12 -21.16 14.91
CA TRP A 368 -18.91 -21.70 15.50
C TRP A 368 -18.52 -23.05 14.88
N ARG A 369 -17.21 -23.29 14.80
CA ARG A 369 -16.69 -24.60 14.43
C ARG A 369 -16.92 -25.61 15.55
N SER A 370 -17.33 -26.83 15.18
CA SER A 370 -17.62 -27.93 16.11
C SER A 370 -16.40 -28.42 16.93
N ASP A 371 -15.18 -28.25 16.38
CA ASP A 371 -13.91 -28.73 16.95
C ASP A 371 -13.05 -27.61 17.55
N SER A 372 -13.64 -26.46 17.89
CA SER A 372 -12.92 -25.31 18.47
C SER A 372 -12.28 -25.69 19.81
N THR A 373 -10.95 -25.79 19.82
CA THR A 373 -10.16 -25.89 21.06
C THR A 373 -9.67 -24.50 21.39
N TYR A 374 -10.52 -23.77 22.12
CA TYR A 374 -10.29 -22.38 22.48
C TYR A 374 -8.89 -22.14 23.05
N LYS A 375 -8.19 -21.16 22.49
CA LYS A 375 -7.02 -20.54 23.12
C LYS A 375 -7.45 -19.27 23.83
N SER A 376 -7.34 -19.29 25.15
CA SER A 376 -7.83 -18.25 26.09
C SER A 376 -7.43 -16.80 25.84
N ASP A 377 -6.47 -16.52 24.97
CA ASP A 377 -5.82 -15.21 24.88
C ASP A 377 -6.06 -14.45 23.56
N SER A 378 -6.78 -15.04 22.58
CA SER A 378 -7.04 -14.37 21.29
C SER A 378 -8.47 -13.83 21.19
N PRO A 379 -8.68 -12.57 20.78
CA PRO A 379 -10.02 -12.02 20.60
C PRO A 379 -10.76 -12.73 19.47
N LEU A 380 -12.09 -12.77 19.55
CA LEU A 380 -12.94 -13.35 18.52
C LEU A 380 -13.11 -12.39 17.33
N LEU A 381 -13.38 -11.13 17.64
CA LEU A 381 -13.54 -10.05 16.67
C LEU A 381 -12.59 -8.90 16.98
N LYS A 382 -12.09 -8.24 15.92
CA LYS A 382 -11.37 -6.98 16.02
C LYS A 382 -12.01 -5.96 15.10
N LEU A 383 -12.33 -4.79 15.64
CA LEU A 383 -12.96 -3.72 14.88
C LEU A 383 -12.13 -2.44 14.99
N ARG A 384 -11.87 -1.83 13.83
CA ARG A 384 -11.31 -0.50 13.68
C ARG A 384 -12.37 0.37 13.03
N THR A 385 -12.67 1.50 13.65
CA THR A 385 -13.49 2.54 13.03
C THR A 385 -12.66 3.79 12.83
N ASP A 386 -12.80 4.41 11.66
CA ASP A 386 -12.07 5.63 11.32
C ASP A 386 -13.03 6.81 11.26
N VAL A 387 -12.64 7.93 11.88
CA VAL A 387 -13.48 9.12 12.00
C VAL A 387 -12.81 10.31 11.33
N ASP A 388 -13.57 11.04 10.52
CA ASP A 388 -13.09 12.23 9.81
C ASP A 388 -13.11 13.44 10.74
N ARG A 389 -12.19 13.42 11.70
CA ARG A 389 -11.99 14.47 12.69
C ARG A 389 -10.51 14.63 12.97
N LEU A 390 -10.02 15.87 12.91
CA LEU A 390 -8.65 16.20 13.27
C LEU A 390 -8.58 16.58 14.75
N THR A 391 -7.78 15.84 15.54
CA THR A 391 -7.59 16.14 16.96
C THR A 391 -6.45 17.15 17.17
N PRO A 392 -6.45 17.93 18.27
CA PRO A 392 -5.44 18.97 18.50
C PRO A 392 -3.99 18.45 18.48
N ILE A 393 -3.72 17.31 19.10
CA ILE A 393 -2.39 16.69 19.10
C ILE A 393 -1.97 16.27 17.68
N THR A 394 -2.87 15.64 16.92
CA THR A 394 -2.59 15.28 15.53
C THR A 394 -2.28 16.51 14.70
N GLU A 395 -3.07 17.59 14.84
CA GLU A 395 -2.84 18.83 14.11
C GLU A 395 -1.45 19.41 14.38
N ARG A 396 -0.99 19.40 15.64
CA ARG A 396 0.36 19.86 16.01
C ARG A 396 1.44 18.99 15.39
N VAL A 397 1.31 17.67 15.47
CA VAL A 397 2.25 16.73 14.85
C VAL A 397 2.33 16.98 13.34
N LEU A 398 1.17 17.09 12.66
CA LEU A 398 1.10 17.33 11.22
C LEU A 398 1.73 18.67 10.81
N LYS A 399 1.51 19.74 11.59
CA LYS A 399 2.11 21.06 11.33
C LYS A 399 3.63 21.07 11.47
N LYS A 400 4.18 20.21 12.32
CA LYS A 400 5.62 20.10 12.59
C LYS A 400 6.31 19.00 11.78
N LEU A 401 5.59 18.32 10.88
CA LEU A 401 6.18 17.30 10.03
C LEU A 401 7.31 17.90 9.17
N PRO A 402 8.44 17.19 9.04
CA PRO A 402 9.50 17.62 8.14
C PRO A 402 9.03 17.74 6.69
N ARG A 403 9.62 18.66 5.92
CA ARG A 403 9.21 18.90 4.52
C ARG A 403 9.43 17.71 3.60
N TRP A 404 10.38 16.84 3.93
CA TRP A 404 10.64 15.59 3.20
C TRP A 404 9.70 14.46 3.64
N CYS A 405 8.71 14.70 4.50
CA CYS A 405 7.69 13.71 4.86
C CYS A 405 6.41 13.95 4.08
N SER A 406 5.77 12.87 3.64
CA SER A 406 4.48 12.90 2.96
C SER A 406 3.49 11.98 3.68
N LEU A 407 2.26 12.47 3.87
CA LEU A 407 1.14 11.71 4.40
C LEU A 407 0.60 10.79 3.30
N PHE A 408 1.36 9.74 2.99
CA PHE A 408 1.01 8.78 1.96
C PHE A 408 1.27 7.38 2.46
N GLY A 409 0.41 6.91 3.37
CA GLY A 409 0.63 5.63 4.01
C GLY A 409 -0.54 4.67 3.83
N LYS A 410 -0.19 3.39 3.67
CA LYS A 410 -1.09 2.26 3.44
C LYS A 410 -2.00 1.93 4.64
N SER A 411 -2.16 2.85 5.61
CA SER A 411 -3.29 2.75 6.53
C SER A 411 -4.53 2.59 5.67
N THR A 412 -5.31 1.55 5.93
CA THR A 412 -6.54 1.22 5.20
C THR A 412 -7.53 2.39 5.17
N SER A 413 -7.29 3.43 5.99
CA SER A 413 -7.99 4.70 5.99
C SER A 413 -7.03 5.90 5.93
N PRO A 414 -7.36 6.96 5.16
CA PRO A 414 -6.64 8.23 5.13
C PRO A 414 -6.92 9.11 6.36
N LEU A 415 -7.82 8.69 7.24
CA LEU A 415 -8.27 9.47 8.39
C LEU A 415 -7.27 9.37 9.54
N THR A 416 -7.24 10.41 10.36
CA THR A 416 -6.20 10.60 11.39
C THR A 416 -6.68 10.31 12.81
N LEU A 417 -7.94 9.90 12.98
CA LEU A 417 -8.51 9.41 14.23
C LEU A 417 -9.14 8.03 14.01
N ALA A 418 -8.72 7.06 14.83
CA ALA A 418 -9.20 5.69 14.78
C ALA A 418 -9.54 5.18 16.19
N PHE A 419 -10.62 4.41 16.28
CA PHE A 419 -10.99 3.67 17.48
C PHE A 419 -10.77 2.19 17.26
N LEU A 420 -10.17 1.52 18.24
CA LEU A 420 -9.96 0.07 18.25
C LEU A 420 -10.80 -0.56 19.36
N THR A 421 -11.50 -1.63 19.03
CA THR A 421 -12.27 -2.42 19.99
C THR A 421 -12.20 -3.89 19.60
N ASN A 422 -12.29 -4.79 20.58
CA ASN A 422 -12.31 -6.23 20.38
C ASN A 422 -13.55 -6.81 21.06
N LEU A 423 -13.94 -7.99 20.59
CA LEU A 423 -14.87 -8.84 21.31
C LEU A 423 -14.08 -10.06 21.79
N PRO A 424 -13.91 -10.26 23.10
CA PRO A 424 -13.42 -11.54 23.62
C PRO A 424 -14.44 -12.66 23.32
N GLU A 425 -14.06 -13.92 23.53
CA GLU A 425 -14.96 -15.07 23.36
C GLU A 425 -16.14 -15.09 24.35
#